data_AF-A0A7Z9XNS6-F1
#
_entry.id   AF-A0A7Z9XNS6-F1
#
_cell.length_a   1.000
_cell.length_b   1.000
_cell.length_c   1.000
_cell.angle_alpha   90.00
_cell.angle_beta   90.00
_cell.angle_gamma   90.00
#
_symmetry.space_group_name_H-M   'P 1'
#
loop_
_entity.id
_entity.type
_entity.pdbx_description
1 polymer ?
#
loop_
_entity_poly.entity_id
_entity_poly.type
_entity_poly.pdbx_seq_one_letter_code
_entity_poly.pdbx_strand_id
1 'polypeptide(L)'
;KMINGGGIALLGILPNGTGIDWDDVVFKGLRIKGIYGREIFETWYKCTMMYQSGLPLEKIITHRFHYSDFQQGFDVMRSGESGKVVLSWE
;
A
#
# COMPACT_ATOMS: atom_id res chain seq x y z
N LYS A 1 -7.03 -0.24 -19.16
CA LYS A 1 -7.09 -1.50 -19.94
C LYS A 1 -5.70 -2.12 -19.90
N MET A 2 -5.56 -3.39 -19.50
CA MET A 2 -4.25 -4.05 -19.44
C MET A 2 -3.76 -4.34 -20.86
N ILE A 3 -2.47 -4.12 -21.10
CA ILE A 3 -1.80 -4.48 -22.36
C ILE A 3 -1.42 -5.96 -22.36
N ASN A 4 -1.26 -6.54 -23.55
CA ASN A 4 -0.74 -7.91 -23.70
C ASN A 4 0.69 -7.99 -23.10
N GLY A 5 0.99 -9.07 -22.37
CA GLY A 5 2.24 -9.27 -21.64
C GLY A 5 2.37 -8.48 -20.32
N GLY A 6 1.29 -7.81 -19.89
CA GLY A 6 1.26 -6.96 -18.71
C GLY A 6 1.56 -7.70 -17.41
N GLY A 7 2.18 -6.98 -16.47
CA GLY A 7 2.44 -7.47 -15.11
C GLY A 7 1.40 -6.95 -14.11
N ILE A 8 0.97 -7.82 -13.21
CA ILE A 8 0.08 -7.50 -12.08
C ILE A 8 0.83 -7.86 -10.79
N ALA A 9 0.98 -6.88 -9.91
CA ALA A 9 1.52 -7.07 -8.57
C ALA A 9 0.36 -7.09 -7.57
N LEU A 10 0.10 -8.24 -6.96
CA LEU A 10 -1.07 -8.47 -6.11
C LEU A 10 -0.68 -8.39 -4.63
N LEU A 11 -0.90 -7.23 -4.02
CA LEU A 11 -0.62 -6.98 -2.59
C LEU A 11 -1.84 -7.23 -1.69
N GLY A 12 -3.05 -6.98 -2.18
CA GLY A 12 -4.27 -7.08 -1.39
C GLY A 12 -4.59 -8.52 -0.96
N ILE A 13 -5.05 -8.69 0.28
CA ILE A 13 -5.59 -9.96 0.76
C ILE A 13 -7.05 -10.03 0.29
N LEU A 14 -7.32 -10.94 -0.63
CA LEU A 14 -8.65 -11.10 -1.23
C LEU A 14 -9.53 -12.02 -0.37
N PRO A 15 -10.85 -11.79 -0.30
CA PRO A 15 -11.78 -12.72 0.35
C PRO A 15 -11.77 -14.11 -0.31
N ASN A 16 -12.15 -15.12 0.47
CA ASN A 16 -12.35 -16.47 -0.05
C ASN A 16 -13.38 -16.48 -1.20
N GLY A 17 -13.09 -17.27 -2.24
CA GLY A 17 -13.96 -17.36 -3.43
C GLY A 17 -13.81 -16.21 -4.42
N THR A 18 -12.84 -15.30 -4.23
CA THR A 18 -12.54 -14.28 -5.24
C THR A 18 -11.98 -14.92 -6.50
N GLY A 19 -12.78 -14.97 -7.55
CA GLY A 19 -12.37 -15.38 -8.90
C GLY A 19 -12.05 -14.18 -9.79
N ILE A 20 -11.31 -14.44 -10.87
CA ILE A 20 -11.06 -13.51 -11.97
C ILE A 20 -11.39 -14.20 -13.30
N ASP A 21 -11.52 -13.42 -14.36
CA ASP A 21 -11.62 -13.95 -15.71
C ASP A 21 -10.25 -14.49 -16.16
N TRP A 22 -10.14 -15.82 -16.28
CA TRP A 22 -8.90 -16.49 -16.66
C TRP A 22 -8.64 -16.44 -18.17
N ASP A 23 -9.66 -16.26 -19.01
CA ASP A 23 -9.46 -16.06 -20.45
C ASP A 23 -8.65 -14.79 -20.69
N ASP A 24 -8.95 -13.75 -19.91
CA ASP A 24 -8.23 -12.49 -19.93
C ASP A 24 -6.75 -12.64 -19.50
N VAL A 25 -6.46 -13.52 -18.54
CA VAL A 25 -5.08 -13.81 -18.12
C VAL A 25 -4.33 -14.57 -19.21
N VAL A 26 -4.97 -15.57 -19.82
CA VAL A 26 -4.37 -16.44 -20.83
C VAL A 26 -4.16 -15.71 -22.15
N PHE A 27 -5.22 -15.14 -22.73
CA PHE A 27 -5.15 -14.52 -24.06
C PHE A 27 -4.33 -13.22 -24.07
N LYS A 28 -4.24 -12.52 -22.94
CA LYS A 28 -3.34 -11.35 -22.81
C LYS A 28 -1.96 -11.73 -22.29
N GLY A 29 -1.71 -13.00 -21.94
CA GLY A 29 -0.43 -13.46 -21.39
C GLY A 29 0.01 -12.68 -20.15
N LEU A 30 -0.90 -12.47 -19.19
CA LEU A 30 -0.63 -11.67 -18.00
C LEU A 30 0.25 -12.42 -16.99
N ARG A 31 1.17 -11.70 -16.35
CA ARG A 31 1.99 -12.22 -15.25
C ARG A 31 1.47 -11.69 -13.92
N ILE A 32 1.01 -12.56 -13.04
CA ILE A 32 0.51 -12.19 -11.72
C ILE A 32 1.54 -12.62 -10.66
N LYS A 33 2.11 -11.65 -9.93
CA LYS A 33 3.01 -11.89 -8.78
C LYS A 33 2.30 -11.49 -7.49
N GLY A 34 2.10 -12.43 -6.59
CA GLY A 34 1.68 -12.14 -5.22
C GLY A 34 2.80 -11.45 -4.44
N ILE A 35 2.44 -10.41 -3.67
CA ILE A 35 3.36 -9.70 -2.78
C ILE A 35 2.96 -10.02 -1.35
N TYR A 36 3.83 -10.75 -0.64
CA TYR A 36 3.68 -10.96 0.80
C TYR A 36 4.57 -9.98 1.56
N GLY A 37 3.95 -8.96 2.16
CA GLY A 37 4.67 -7.95 2.93
C GLY A 37 5.66 -7.16 2.07
N ARG A 38 6.96 -7.39 2.27
CA ARG A 38 8.06 -6.66 1.61
C ARG A 38 9.34 -7.50 1.53
N GLU A 39 10.17 -7.23 0.53
CA GLU A 39 11.52 -7.80 0.38
C GLU A 39 12.49 -7.03 1.31
N ILE A 40 12.49 -7.39 2.61
CA ILE A 40 12.92 -6.55 3.75
C ILE A 40 14.25 -5.82 3.52
N PHE A 41 15.35 -6.49 3.21
CA PHE A 41 16.63 -5.77 3.15
C PHE A 41 16.72 -4.86 1.92
N GLU A 42 16.47 -5.40 0.73
CA GLU A 42 16.63 -4.66 -0.51
C GLU A 42 15.66 -3.48 -0.63
N THR A 43 14.38 -3.68 -0.29
CA THR A 43 13.37 -2.64 -0.46
C THR A 43 13.51 -1.50 0.55
N TRP A 44 14.03 -1.77 1.75
CA TRP A 44 14.33 -0.71 2.71
C TRP A 44 15.42 0.23 2.21
N TYR A 45 16.54 -0.31 1.69
CA TYR A 45 17.59 0.54 1.13
C TYR A 45 17.06 1.39 -0.03
N LYS A 46 16.28 0.79 -0.94
CA LYS A 46 15.62 1.53 -2.03
C LYS A 46 14.71 2.64 -1.50
N CYS A 47 13.85 2.35 -0.51
CA CYS A 47 12.96 3.33 0.08
C CYS A 47 13.71 4.49 0.76
N THR A 48 14.77 4.19 1.52
CA THR A 48 15.61 5.21 2.14
C THR A 48 16.27 6.11 1.09
N MET A 49 16.81 5.52 0.01
CA MET A 49 17.40 6.31 -1.08
C MET A 49 16.36 7.17 -1.80
N MET A 50 15.16 6.65 -2.07
CA MET A 50 14.07 7.43 -2.66
C MET A 50 13.67 8.61 -1.78
N TYR A 51 13.56 8.39 -0.46
CA TYR A 51 13.27 9.47 0.48
C TYR A 51 14.37 10.54 0.50
N GLN A 52 15.64 10.13 0.61
CA GLN A 52 16.78 11.05 0.56
C GLN A 52 16.91 11.79 -0.77
N SER A 53 16.41 11.21 -1.86
CA SER A 53 16.37 11.83 -3.20
C SER A 53 15.19 12.82 -3.37
N GLY A 54 14.42 13.08 -2.31
CA GLY A 54 13.37 14.09 -2.31
C GLY A 54 11.95 13.56 -2.55
N LEU A 55 11.68 12.27 -2.32
CA LEU A 55 10.30 11.76 -2.30
C LEU A 55 9.53 12.39 -1.13
N PRO A 56 8.46 13.18 -1.38
CA PRO A 56 7.78 13.95 -0.34
C PRO A 56 6.81 13.10 0.48
N LEU A 57 7.33 12.25 1.36
CA LEU A 57 6.55 11.34 2.21
C LEU A 57 5.72 12.08 3.27
N GLU A 58 6.04 13.31 3.60
CA GLU A 58 5.26 14.12 4.54
C GLU A 58 3.82 14.33 4.06
N LYS A 59 3.58 14.34 2.74
CA LYS A 59 2.26 14.60 2.15
C LYS A 59 1.24 13.50 2.40
N ILE A 60 1.67 12.28 2.74
CA ILE A 60 0.74 11.19 3.07
C ILE A 60 0.23 11.29 4.52
N ILE A 61 0.89 12.07 5.38
CA ILE A 61 0.50 12.28 6.76
C ILE A 61 -0.56 13.36 6.81
N THR A 62 -1.78 12.97 7.16
CA THR A 62 -2.96 13.85 7.18
C THR A 62 -3.30 14.34 8.58
N HIS A 63 -3.01 13.54 9.60
CA HIS A 63 -3.37 13.84 10.98
C HIS A 63 -2.24 13.45 11.93
N ARG A 64 -2.07 14.26 12.98
CA ARG A 64 -1.15 14.02 14.09
C ARG A 64 -1.90 14.24 15.38
N PHE A 65 -1.81 13.27 16.28
CA PHE A 65 -2.39 13.33 17.62
C PHE A 65 -1.32 12.96 18.64
N HIS A 66 -1.45 13.43 19.88
CA HIS A 66 -0.66 12.89 20.97
C HIS A 66 -1.11 11.44 21.25
N TYR A 67 -0.23 10.57 21.73
CA TYR A 67 -0.54 9.14 21.89
C TYR A 67 -1.70 8.89 22.87
N SER A 68 -1.93 9.78 23.83
CA SER A 68 -3.09 9.71 24.74
C SER A 68 -4.42 9.84 24.00
N ASP A 69 -4.42 10.51 22.86
CA ASP A 69 -5.61 10.78 22.06
C ASP A 69 -5.77 9.72 20.96
N PHE A 70 -5.23 8.52 21.19
CA PHE A 70 -5.26 7.41 20.24
C PHE A 70 -6.69 7.16 19.72
N GLN A 71 -7.71 7.27 20.57
CA GLN A 71 -9.10 7.03 20.19
C GLN A 71 -9.53 7.96 19.04
N GLN A 72 -9.22 9.26 19.14
CA GLN A 72 -9.49 10.22 18.07
C GLN A 72 -8.74 9.85 16.78
N GLY A 73 -7.50 9.40 16.90
CA GLY A 73 -6.71 8.91 15.77
C GLY A 73 -7.35 7.70 15.07
N PHE A 74 -7.87 6.74 15.84
CA PHE A 74 -8.57 5.58 15.29
C PHE A 74 -9.92 5.95 14.66
N ASP A 75 -10.68 6.85 15.28
CA ASP A 75 -11.98 7.27 14.78
C ASP A 75 -11.86 7.97 13.40
N VAL A 76 -10.87 8.86 13.25
CA VAL A 76 -10.54 9.50 11.97
C VAL A 76 -10.02 8.51 10.93
N MET A 77 -9.24 7.50 11.33
CA MET A 77 -8.80 6.45 10.41
C MET A 77 -9.99 5.62 9.90
N ARG A 78 -10.98 5.37 10.76
CA ARG A 78 -12.19 4.59 10.43
C ARG A 78 -13.21 5.36 9.60
N SER A 79 -13.23 6.68 9.65
CA SER A 79 -14.16 7.48 8.84
C SER A 79 -13.86 7.38 7.34
N GLY A 80 -12.63 7.01 6.97
CA GLY A 80 -12.16 7.00 5.58
C GLY A 80 -11.70 8.37 5.09
N GLU A 81 -11.84 9.43 5.89
CA GLU A 81 -11.42 10.80 5.58
C GLU A 81 -10.00 11.09 6.07
N SER A 82 -9.08 10.13 5.87
CA SER A 82 -7.67 10.28 6.25
C SER A 82 -6.74 9.49 5.33
N GLY A 83 -5.48 9.91 5.28
CA GLY A 83 -4.40 9.19 4.59
C GLY A 83 -3.60 8.34 5.58
N LYS A 84 -2.61 8.96 6.22
CA LYS A 84 -1.88 8.40 7.36
C LYS A 84 -2.14 9.23 8.61
N VAL A 85 -2.46 8.54 9.71
CA VAL A 85 -2.52 9.09 11.06
C VAL A 85 -1.24 8.71 11.79
N VAL A 86 -0.62 9.67 12.48
CA VAL A 86 0.58 9.47 13.32
C VAL A 86 0.26 9.83 14.77
N LEU A 87 0.59 8.94 15.69
CA LEU A 87 0.54 9.22 17.13
C LEU A 87 1.94 9.63 17.62
N SER A 88 2.05 10.82 18.18
CA SER A 88 3.27 11.39 18.75
C SER A 88 3.43 11.01 20.22
N TRP A 89 4.66 10.77 20.64
CA TRP A 89 5.05 10.55 22.05
C TRP A 89 5.68 11.79 22.69
N GLU A 90 5.93 12.81 21.88
CA GLU A 90 6.24 14.18 22.30
C GLU A 90 4.94 14.95 22.54
#